data_AF-A0A6B0RCR9-F1
#
_entry.id   AF-A0A6B0RCR9-F1
#
_cell.length_a   1.000
_cell.length_b   1.000
_cell.length_c   1.000
_cell.angle_alpha   90.00
_cell.angle_beta   90.00
_cell.angle_gamma   90.00
#
_symmetry.space_group_name_H-M   'P 1'
#
loop_
_entity.id
_entity.type
_entity.pdbx_description
1 polymer ?
#
loop_
_entity_poly.entity_id
_entity_poly.type
_entity_poly.pdbx_seq_one_letter_code
_entity_poly.pdbx_strand_id
1 'polypeptide(L)'
;MGKCHGLCTARKLRSHQRDQKWHDKQYKKAHLGTALKANPFGGASHAKGIVLEKENDEVLVAGFGGKGNAVGDIPEVRFKVVKVANVSLLALYKGKKERPRSIILMRKAR
;
A
#
# COMPACT_ATOMS: atom_id res chain seq x y z
N MET A 1 31.15 -17.07 19.55
CA MET A 1 31.79 -16.54 20.78
C MET A 1 31.60 -15.02 20.80
N GLY A 2 31.08 -14.44 21.90
CA GLY A 2 30.86 -12.98 21.99
C GLY A 2 29.67 -12.55 22.86
N LYS A 3 28.82 -13.49 23.30
CA LYS A 3 27.75 -13.25 24.28
C LYS A 3 28.25 -13.58 25.67
N CYS A 4 27.73 -12.89 26.69
CA CYS A 4 28.08 -13.11 28.08
C CYS A 4 27.19 -14.21 28.69
N HIS A 5 27.81 -15.19 29.38
CA HIS A 5 27.15 -16.42 29.86
C HIS A 5 27.01 -16.50 31.40
N GLY A 6 27.28 -15.41 32.11
CA GLY A 6 27.12 -15.37 33.58
C GLY A 6 25.66 -15.34 34.03
N LEU A 7 25.38 -15.83 35.24
CA LEU A 7 24.03 -15.90 35.81
C LEU A 7 23.31 -14.53 35.87
N CYS A 8 24.04 -13.44 36.09
CA CYS A 8 23.50 -12.08 36.23
C CYS A 8 23.58 -11.23 34.96
N THR A 9 23.71 -11.81 33.76
CA THR A 9 23.93 -11.05 32.51
C THR A 9 22.66 -10.73 31.72
N ALA A 10 21.48 -11.10 32.24
CA ALA A 10 20.20 -10.99 31.53
C ALA A 10 19.90 -9.57 30.98
N ARG A 11 20.21 -8.52 31.75
CA ARG A 11 20.00 -7.12 31.31
C ARG A 11 20.84 -6.79 30.07
N LYS A 12 22.11 -7.19 30.06
CA LYS A 12 23.04 -6.96 28.93
C LYS A 12 22.56 -7.70 27.68
N LEU A 13 22.15 -8.96 27.83
CA LEU A 13 21.60 -9.77 26.74
C LEU A 13 20.34 -9.14 26.14
N ARG A 14 19.41 -8.65 26.98
CA ARG A 14 18.17 -8.00 26.53
C ARG A 14 18.45 -6.69 25.77
N SER A 15 19.29 -5.82 26.30
CA SER A 15 19.64 -4.56 25.63
C SER A 15 20.33 -4.83 24.30
N HIS A 16 21.31 -5.74 24.30
CA HIS A 16 22.02 -6.12 23.08
C HIS A 16 21.08 -6.70 22.01
N GLN A 17 20.14 -7.58 22.38
CA GLN A 17 19.13 -8.10 21.45
C GLN A 17 18.24 -6.98 20.89
N ARG A 18 17.86 -6.00 21.71
CA ARG A 18 17.06 -4.85 21.27
C ARG A 18 17.82 -4.00 20.25
N ASP A 19 19.09 -3.73 20.53
CA ASP A 19 19.96 -2.97 19.62
C ASP A 19 20.16 -3.73 18.31
N GLN A 20 20.38 -5.05 18.39
CA GLN A 20 20.49 -5.90 17.21
C GLN A 20 19.20 -5.97 16.38
N LYS A 21 18.04 -5.88 17.03
CA LYS A 21 16.74 -5.84 16.35
C LYS A 21 16.60 -4.64 15.42
N TRP A 22 17.26 -3.53 15.73
CA TRP A 22 17.32 -2.39 14.82
C TRP A 22 18.15 -2.67 13.56
N HIS A 23 18.97 -3.73 13.48
CA HIS A 23 19.60 -4.10 12.21
C HIS A 23 18.64 -4.83 11.26
N ASP A 24 17.52 -5.37 11.76
CA ASP A 24 16.48 -5.96 10.92
C ASP A 24 15.70 -4.85 10.17
N LYS A 25 15.73 -4.92 8.84
CA LYS A 25 15.05 -3.99 7.93
C LYS A 25 13.54 -3.98 8.14
N GLN A 26 12.92 -5.13 8.39
CA GLN A 26 11.48 -5.21 8.61
C GLN A 26 11.09 -4.55 9.93
N TYR A 27 11.85 -4.83 10.99
CA TYR A 27 11.65 -4.22 12.30
C TYR A 27 11.79 -2.69 12.22
N LYS A 28 12.87 -2.21 11.59
CA LYS A 28 13.07 -0.78 11.29
C LYS A 28 11.86 -0.18 10.57
N LYS A 29 11.44 -0.76 9.45
CA LYS A 29 10.33 -0.24 8.64
C LYS A 29 9.02 -0.11 9.43
N ALA A 30 8.75 -1.05 10.34
CA ALA A 30 7.56 -1.04 11.19
C ALA A 30 7.65 -0.01 12.33
N HIS A 31 8.82 0.16 12.96
CA HIS A 31 8.97 0.97 14.18
C HIS A 31 9.48 2.39 13.95
N LEU A 32 10.00 2.71 12.75
CA LEU A 32 10.40 4.08 12.36
C LEU A 32 9.23 4.96 11.87
N GLY A 33 8.03 4.40 11.68
CA GLY A 33 6.88 5.15 11.17
C GLY A 33 6.94 5.50 9.68
N THR A 34 7.95 5.02 8.95
CA THR A 34 8.13 5.27 7.51
C THR A 34 6.92 4.81 6.69
N ALA A 35 6.27 3.71 7.10
CA ALA A 35 5.08 3.18 6.45
C ALA A 35 3.84 4.08 6.56
N LEU A 36 3.80 4.98 7.53
CA LEU A 36 2.70 5.94 7.74
C LEU A 36 3.01 7.29 7.07
N LYS A 37 4.27 7.75 7.18
CA LYS A 37 4.66 9.08 6.69
C LYS A 37 4.95 9.12 5.18
N ALA A 38 5.69 8.14 4.66
CA ALA A 38 6.20 8.19 3.29
C ALA A 38 5.33 7.40 2.29
N ASN A 39 4.42 6.55 2.79
CA ASN A 39 3.53 5.77 1.94
C ASN A 39 2.39 6.67 1.41
N PRO A 40 2.16 6.75 0.08
CA PRO A 40 1.03 7.47 -0.49
C PRO A 40 -0.35 7.05 0.04
N PHE A 41 -0.48 5.81 0.54
CA PHE A 41 -1.73 5.33 1.15
C PHE A 41 -1.84 5.60 2.65
N GLY A 42 -0.81 6.18 3.29
CA GLY A 42 -0.84 6.45 4.73
C GLY A 42 -0.97 5.20 5.61
N GLY A 43 -0.65 4.01 5.10
CA GLY A 43 -0.85 2.73 5.79
C GLY A 43 -2.17 2.02 5.48
N ALA A 44 -3.04 2.61 4.67
CA ALA A 44 -4.25 1.94 4.17
C ALA A 44 -3.93 0.88 3.10
N SER A 45 -4.86 -0.06 2.90
CA SER A 45 -4.74 -1.10 1.86
C SER A 45 -5.07 -0.58 0.46
N HIS A 46 -5.97 0.41 0.38
CA HIS A 46 -6.45 1.03 -0.86
C HIS A 46 -6.58 2.53 -0.65
N ALA A 47 -6.49 3.29 -1.74
CA ALA A 47 -6.78 4.72 -1.74
C ALA A 47 -7.65 5.09 -2.94
N LYS A 48 -8.49 6.11 -2.76
CA LYS A 48 -9.27 6.70 -3.85
C LYS A 48 -8.52 7.95 -4.35
N GLY A 49 -8.46 8.13 -5.67
CA GLY A 49 -7.77 9.25 -6.29
C GLY A 49 -8.44 9.67 -7.59
N ILE A 50 -7.97 10.79 -8.14
CA ILE A 50 -8.43 11.35 -9.41
C ILE A 50 -7.31 11.22 -10.44
N VAL A 51 -7.64 10.84 -11.67
CA VAL A 51 -6.70 10.78 -12.79
C VAL A 51 -6.45 12.20 -13.31
N LEU A 52 -5.19 12.57 -13.53
CA LEU A 52 -4.79 13.96 -13.85
C LEU A 52 -4.71 14.26 -15.35
N GLU A 53 -4.18 13.34 -16.18
CA GLU A 53 -3.76 13.69 -17.55
C GLU A 53 -4.81 13.43 -18.65
N LYS A 54 -5.61 12.36 -18.56
CA LYS A 54 -6.51 11.94 -19.66
C LYS A 54 -7.99 12.24 -19.39
N GLU A 55 -8.49 11.95 -18.19
CA GLU A 55 -9.89 12.12 -17.80
C GLU A 55 -9.98 12.34 -16.29
N ASN A 56 -10.86 13.23 -15.80
CA ASN A 56 -11.06 13.52 -14.36
C ASN A 56 -11.89 12.42 -13.65
N ASP A 57 -11.55 11.16 -13.87
CA ASP A 57 -12.27 10.05 -13.27
C ASP A 57 -11.81 9.75 -11.85
N GLU A 58 -12.78 9.34 -11.02
CA GLU A 58 -12.50 8.76 -9.73
C GLU A 58 -12.07 7.29 -9.89
N VAL A 59 -10.89 6.96 -9.34
CA VAL A 59 -10.33 5.62 -9.37
C VAL A 59 -10.03 5.11 -7.96
N LEU A 60 -10.24 3.81 -7.78
CA LEU A 60 -9.75 3.09 -6.60
C LEU A 60 -8.43 2.42 -6.95
N VAL A 61 -7.39 2.72 -6.17
CA VAL A 61 -6.02 2.26 -6.38
C VAL A 61 -5.63 1.30 -5.24
N ALA A 62 -4.87 0.27 -5.57
CA ALA A 62 -4.30 -0.71 -4.64
C ALA A 62 -2.82 -0.95 -4.92
N GLY A 63 -2.08 -1.52 -3.96
CA GLY A 63 -0.70 -1.95 -4.19
C GLY A 63 -0.63 -3.20 -5.07
N PHE A 64 0.49 -3.38 -5.77
CA PHE A 64 0.73 -4.59 -6.58
C PHE A 64 1.00 -5.86 -5.76
N GLY A 65 1.28 -5.74 -4.46
CA GLY A 65 1.68 -6.87 -3.61
C GLY A 65 3.17 -6.96 -3.31
N GLY A 66 4.01 -6.14 -3.96
CA GLY A 66 5.46 -6.05 -3.73
C GLY A 66 5.89 -5.35 -2.43
N LYS A 67 5.03 -5.26 -1.40
CA LYS A 67 5.29 -4.56 -0.12
C LYS A 67 5.81 -3.11 -0.26
N GLY A 68 5.40 -2.42 -1.33
CA GLY A 68 5.82 -1.06 -1.67
C GLY A 68 6.95 -0.97 -2.70
N ASN A 69 7.36 -2.10 -3.29
CA ASN A 69 8.26 -2.14 -4.45
C ASN A 69 7.47 -2.29 -5.75
N ALA A 70 8.06 -1.83 -6.86
CA ALA A 70 7.55 -2.09 -8.20
C ALA A 70 7.59 -3.60 -8.50
N VAL A 71 6.68 -4.07 -9.33
CA VAL A 71 6.51 -5.50 -9.66
C VAL A 71 6.47 -5.65 -11.18
N GLY A 72 7.20 -6.64 -11.70
CA GLY A 72 7.27 -6.94 -13.14
C GLY A 72 8.25 -6.04 -13.88
N ASP A 73 7.98 -5.79 -15.15
CA ASP A 73 8.89 -5.11 -16.07
C ASP A 73 8.72 -3.57 -16.10
N ILE A 74 7.69 -3.06 -15.43
CA ILE A 74 7.40 -1.62 -15.41
C ILE A 74 8.21 -0.97 -14.28
N PRO A 75 9.15 -0.06 -14.60
CA PRO A 75 9.93 0.62 -13.59
C PRO A 75 9.05 1.55 -12.76
N GLU A 76 9.35 1.65 -11.45
CA GLU A 76 8.77 2.61 -10.48
C GLU A 76 7.26 2.51 -10.19
N VAL A 77 6.48 1.80 -11.01
CA VAL A 77 5.04 1.68 -10.80
C VAL A 77 4.75 0.65 -9.70
N ARG A 78 4.27 1.16 -8.55
CA ARG A 78 4.00 0.40 -7.31
C ARG A 78 2.53 0.07 -7.09
N PHE A 79 1.65 0.70 -7.87
CA PHE A 79 0.21 0.68 -7.65
C PHE A 79 -0.56 0.30 -8.91
N LYS A 80 -1.71 -0.34 -8.72
CA LYS A 80 -2.64 -0.74 -9.77
C LYS A 80 -4.02 -0.15 -9.54
N VAL A 81 -4.74 0.09 -10.64
CA VAL A 81 -6.15 0.50 -10.59
C VAL A 81 -7.02 -0.74 -10.39
N VAL A 82 -8.02 -0.64 -9.53
CA VAL A 82 -8.99 -1.72 -9.22
C VAL A 82 -10.38 -1.38 -9.76
N LYS A 83 -10.80 -0.14 -9.55
CA LYS A 83 -12.14 0.35 -9.95
C LYS A 83 -12.02 1.73 -10.60
N VAL A 84 -12.93 2.01 -11.53
CA VAL A 84 -13.13 3.32 -12.15
C VAL A 84 -14.61 3.67 -11.99
N ALA A 85 -14.93 4.89 -11.56
CA ALA A 85 -16.30 5.37 -11.35
C ALA A 85 -17.18 4.40 -10.51
N ASN A 86 -16.62 3.87 -9.42
CA ASN A 86 -17.23 2.86 -8.52
C ASN A 86 -17.55 1.49 -9.16
N VAL A 87 -17.16 1.24 -10.41
CA VAL A 87 -17.30 -0.06 -11.08
C VAL A 87 -15.93 -0.75 -11.17
N SER A 88 -15.89 -2.06 -10.91
CA SER A 88 -14.66 -2.84 -11.02
C SER A 88 -14.20 -2.97 -12.46
N LEU A 89 -12.90 -2.72 -12.71
CA LEU A 89 -12.29 -2.88 -14.03
C LEU A 89 -12.50 -4.28 -14.61
N LEU A 90 -12.44 -5.32 -13.76
CA LEU A 90 -12.68 -6.70 -14.20
C LEU A 90 -14.10 -6.92 -14.73
N ALA A 91 -15.11 -6.23 -14.18
CA ALA A 91 -16.48 -6.32 -14.66
C ALA A 91 -16.68 -5.54 -15.97
N LEU A 92 -16.03 -4.38 -16.11
CA LEU A 92 -16.00 -3.62 -17.36
C LEU A 92 -15.31 -4.43 -18.47
N TYR A 93 -14.14 -5.00 -18.17
CA TYR A 93 -13.36 -5.80 -19.12
C TYR A 93 -14.12 -7.04 -19.60
N LYS A 94 -14.86 -7.70 -18.69
CA LYS A 94 -15.70 -8.86 -19.04
C LYS A 94 -17.08 -8.48 -19.60
N GLY A 95 -17.38 -7.19 -19.79
CA GLY A 95 -18.69 -6.72 -20.28
C GLY A 95 -19.87 -7.01 -19.35
N LYS A 96 -19.62 -7.34 -18.07
CA LYS A 96 -20.70 -7.64 -17.10
C LYS A 96 -21.41 -6.40 -16.58
N LYS A 97 -20.75 -5.24 -16.67
CA LYS A 97 -21.25 -3.93 -16.28
C LYS A 97 -20.74 -2.91 -17.28
N GLU A 98 -21.52 -1.87 -17.51
CA GLU A 98 -21.09 -0.73 -18.31
C GLU A 98 -20.54 0.39 -17.43
N ARG A 99 -19.67 1.23 -18.01
CA ARG A 99 -19.20 2.44 -17.34
C ARG A 99 -20.39 3.41 -17.24
N PRO A 100 -20.72 3.92 -16.04
CA PRO A 100 -21.78 4.90 -15.92
C PRO A 100 -21.41 6.15 -16.71
N ARG A 101 -22.19 6.48 -17.76
CA ARG A 101 -22.06 7.73 -18.51
C ARG A 101 -22.65 8.84 -17.63
N SER A 102 -21.79 9.76 -17.18
CA SER A 102 -22.05 11.01 -16.44
C SER A 102 -23.29 11.09 -15.53
N ILE A 103 -23.05 11.45 -14.28
CA ILE A 103 -24.02 11.55 -13.17
C ILE A 103 -25.22 12.52 -13.38
N ILE A 104 -25.31 13.19 -14.53
CA ILE A 104 -26.39 14.13 -14.86
C ILE A 104 -27.69 13.40 -15.24
N LEU A 105 -27.64 12.19 -15.83
CA LEU A 105 -28.88 11.51 -16.23
C LEU A 105 -29.52 10.64 -15.13
N MET A 106 -28.76 10.18 -14.13
CA MET A 106 -29.29 9.29 -13.07
C MET A 106 -29.98 10.00 -11.91
N ARG A 107 -29.75 11.31 -11.72
CA ARG A 107 -30.47 12.11 -10.69
C ARG A 107 -31.88 12.51 -11.13
N LYS A 108 -32.24 12.34 -12.41
CA LYS A 108 -33.56 12.68 -12.97
C LYS A 108 -34.56 11.51 -12.98
N ALA A 109 -34.17 10.35 -12.44
CA ALA A 109 -34.98 9.12 -12.42
C ALA A 109 -35.36 8.68 -10.99
N ARG A 110 -35.43 9.61 -10.04
CA ARG A 110 -36.04 9.41 -8.71
C ARG A 110 -37.09 10.48 -8.48
#